data_AF-A0A915UU60-F1
#
_entry.id   AF-A0A915UU60-F1
#
_cell.length_a   1.000
_cell.length_b   1.000
_cell.length_c   1.000
_cell.angle_alpha   90.00
_cell.angle_beta   90.00
_cell.angle_gamma   90.00
#
_symmetry.space_group_name_H-M   'P 1'
#
loop_
_entity.id
_entity.type
_entity.pdbx_description
1 polymer ?
#
loop_
_entity_poly.entity_id
_entity_poly.type
_entity_poly.pdbx_seq_one_letter_code
_entity_poly.pdbx_strand_id
1 'polypeptide(L)'
;MAERLVFVTKSKQPFHEERSVKFKWVAGQALSKKRECASNLVSAAAELHGLKCVMEISRASDELGQQFSAFRLRVRVSPTEKPTTVEVVYQNSKVWAHARAESEFVNYSGSAFDAKKRANLRREEGGKLRDFCVCVDGREFHFDLEPKDAFYNWLYIKALRQKHNERLVAALESRICQECRVSDLRQIAHLGENCRIGFTDVFFNPQKGKQYNCQARALAQYISLRIYHPEQLDRIFPPHEESLSAAGDLEESFRKYVEFVHEQSPDGSLDLLL
;
A
#
# COMPACT_ATOMS: atom_id res chain seq x y z
N MET A 1 -0.85 -26.91 -6.30
CA MET A 1 0.07 -25.75 -6.21
C MET A 1 -0.70 -24.49 -6.58
N ALA A 2 -0.33 -23.34 -6.04
CA ALA A 2 -0.78 -22.03 -6.50
C ALA A 2 0.43 -21.12 -6.70
N GLU A 3 0.21 -19.98 -7.35
CA GLU A 3 1.24 -18.99 -7.64
C GLU A 3 0.77 -17.61 -7.17
N ARG A 4 1.63 -16.88 -6.46
CA ARG A 4 1.36 -15.53 -5.92
C ARG A 4 2.60 -14.67 -6.07
N LEU A 5 2.40 -13.35 -6.05
CA LEU A 5 3.49 -12.39 -6.09
C LEU A 5 4.02 -12.08 -4.69
N VAL A 6 5.33 -11.93 -4.63
CA VAL A 6 6.07 -11.29 -3.54
C VAL A 6 6.67 -10.02 -4.11
N PHE A 7 6.37 -8.89 -3.45
CA PHE A 7 6.86 -7.57 -3.81
C PHE A 7 8.13 -7.31 -3.01
N VAL A 8 9.26 -7.21 -3.71
CA VAL A 8 10.59 -7.13 -3.11
C VAL A 8 11.11 -5.71 -3.19
N THR A 9 11.69 -5.21 -2.11
CA THR A 9 12.27 -3.86 -2.07
C THR A 9 13.34 -3.64 -3.13
N LYS A 10 13.39 -2.43 -3.71
CA LYS A 10 14.33 -2.06 -4.78
C LYS A 10 14.72 -0.58 -4.67
N SER A 11 15.97 -0.24 -4.95
CA SER A 11 16.50 1.13 -4.86
C SER A 11 16.07 2.05 -6.01
N LYS A 12 15.62 1.50 -7.13
CA LYS A 12 15.19 2.24 -8.31
C LYS A 12 13.70 2.10 -8.54
N GLN A 13 13.09 3.08 -9.20
CA GLN A 13 11.70 3.06 -9.63
C GLN A 13 11.29 1.71 -10.28
N PRO A 14 10.06 1.22 -10.03
CA PRO A 14 9.01 1.79 -9.18
C PRO A 14 9.18 1.46 -7.68
N PHE A 15 10.43 1.28 -7.24
CA PHE A 15 10.87 0.95 -5.88
C PHE A 15 10.30 -0.35 -5.34
N HIS A 16 10.01 -1.28 -6.24
CA HIS A 16 9.76 -2.68 -5.93
C HIS A 16 10.07 -3.54 -7.15
N GLU A 17 10.16 -4.85 -6.93
CA GLU A 17 10.24 -5.88 -7.94
C GLU A 17 9.18 -6.94 -7.64
N GLU A 18 8.48 -7.42 -8.66
CA GLU A 18 7.50 -8.50 -8.52
C GLU A 18 8.19 -9.84 -8.77
N ARG A 19 8.18 -10.73 -7.77
CA ARG A 19 8.66 -12.11 -7.90
C ARG A 19 7.50 -13.09 -7.76
N SER A 20 7.34 -13.93 -8.76
CA SER A 20 6.34 -15.01 -8.73
C SER A 20 6.84 -16.19 -7.89
N VAL A 21 6.01 -16.65 -6.95
CA VAL A 21 6.34 -17.77 -6.05
C VAL A 21 5.26 -18.84 -6.13
N LYS A 22 5.70 -20.07 -6.43
CA LYS A 22 4.86 -21.27 -6.37
C LYS A 22 4.90 -21.87 -4.97
N PHE A 23 3.73 -22.21 -4.44
CA PHE A 23 3.60 -22.74 -3.09
C PHE A 23 2.42 -23.71 -2.97
N LYS A 24 2.38 -24.43 -1.84
CA LYS A 24 1.30 -25.34 -1.51
C LYS A 24 0.06 -24.56 -1.07
N TRP A 25 -0.98 -24.57 -1.91
CA TRP A 25 -2.30 -24.07 -1.56
C TRP A 25 -3.11 -25.13 -0.84
N VAL A 26 -3.80 -24.74 0.22
CA VAL A 26 -4.71 -25.58 0.99
C VAL A 26 -6.14 -25.08 0.79
N ALA A 27 -7.00 -25.93 0.25
CA ALA A 27 -8.38 -25.59 -0.01
C ALA A 27 -9.18 -25.44 1.30
N GLY A 28 -10.07 -24.45 1.34
CA GLY A 28 -10.96 -24.22 2.48
C GLY A 28 -11.15 -22.73 2.78
N GLN A 29 -12.32 -22.40 3.33
CA GLN A 29 -12.67 -21.01 3.70
C GLN A 29 -12.31 -20.66 5.15
N ALA A 30 -12.02 -21.67 5.98
CA ALA A 30 -11.65 -21.48 7.38
C ALA A 30 -10.38 -20.61 7.51
N LEU A 31 -10.34 -19.78 8.56
CA LEU A 31 -9.20 -18.88 8.81
C LEU A 31 -7.89 -19.67 8.98
N SER A 32 -7.94 -20.84 9.62
CA SER A 32 -6.79 -21.73 9.77
C SER A 32 -6.20 -22.15 8.42
N LYS A 33 -7.04 -22.49 7.44
CA LYS A 33 -6.59 -22.85 6.08
C LYS A 33 -6.01 -21.67 5.32
N LYS A 34 -6.59 -20.47 5.48
CA LYS A 34 -6.07 -19.23 4.89
C LYS A 34 -4.70 -18.86 5.49
N ARG A 35 -4.53 -19.02 6.81
CA ARG A 35 -3.25 -18.85 7.52
C ARG A 35 -2.21 -19.88 7.09
N GLU A 36 -2.62 -21.13 6.89
CA GLU A 36 -1.76 -22.19 6.38
C GLU A 36 -1.24 -21.84 4.97
N CYS A 37 -2.11 -21.33 4.08
CA CYS A 37 -1.68 -20.82 2.76
C CYS A 37 -0.71 -19.64 2.87
N ALA A 38 -0.96 -18.68 3.76
CA ALA A 38 -0.09 -17.53 3.98
C ALA A 38 1.31 -17.97 4.44
N SER A 39 1.38 -18.88 5.42
CA SER A 39 2.63 -19.47 5.91
C SER A 39 3.38 -20.22 4.80
N ASN A 40 2.69 -21.08 4.04
CA ASN A 40 3.30 -21.82 2.93
C ASN A 40 3.89 -20.89 1.87
N LEU A 41 3.25 -19.75 1.60
CA LEU A 41 3.76 -18.74 0.67
C LEU A 41 5.01 -18.05 1.22
N VAL A 42 5.01 -17.64 2.49
CA VAL A 42 6.18 -17.04 3.14
C VAL A 42 7.36 -18.00 3.15
N SER A 43 7.15 -19.27 3.52
CA SER A 43 8.21 -20.29 3.49
C SER A 43 8.77 -20.49 2.09
N ALA A 44 7.91 -20.60 1.07
CA ALA A 44 8.39 -20.74 -0.31
C ALA A 44 9.15 -19.50 -0.82
N ALA A 45 8.74 -18.31 -0.38
CA ALA A 45 9.37 -17.05 -0.74
C ALA A 45 10.73 -16.84 -0.04
N ALA A 46 10.91 -17.37 1.18
CA ALA A 46 12.16 -17.28 1.92
C ALA A 46 13.32 -18.04 1.22
N GLU A 47 13.00 -19.01 0.37
CA GLU A 47 13.99 -19.74 -0.44
C GLU A 47 14.48 -18.93 -1.66
N LEU A 48 13.91 -17.76 -1.93
CA LEU A 48 14.37 -16.90 -3.03
C LEU A 48 15.71 -16.25 -2.69
N HIS A 49 16.66 -16.34 -3.62
CA HIS A 49 17.97 -15.73 -3.47
C HIS A 49 17.87 -14.22 -3.16
N GLY A 50 18.62 -13.78 -2.13
CA GLY A 50 18.72 -12.38 -1.70
C GLY A 50 17.60 -11.90 -0.77
N LEU A 51 16.53 -12.68 -0.55
CA LEU A 51 15.48 -12.34 0.43
C LEU A 51 15.92 -12.75 1.83
N LYS A 52 16.03 -11.79 2.74
CA LYS A 52 16.36 -12.03 4.16
C LYS A 52 15.16 -11.95 5.07
N CYS A 53 14.16 -11.16 4.69
CA CYS A 53 12.93 -10.99 5.43
C CYS A 53 11.77 -11.10 4.45
N VAL A 54 10.77 -11.93 4.77
CA VAL A 54 9.52 -12.01 4.01
C VAL A 54 8.35 -11.88 4.96
N MET A 55 7.42 -10.97 4.65
CA MET A 55 6.26 -10.68 5.48
C MET A 55 4.97 -10.83 4.68
N GLU A 56 4.07 -11.67 5.18
CA GLU A 56 2.68 -11.68 4.73
C GLU A 56 1.93 -10.56 5.44
N ILE A 57 1.07 -9.81 4.76
CA ILE A 57 0.37 -8.65 5.37
C ILE A 57 -1.14 -8.62 5.10
N SER A 58 -1.72 -9.76 4.75
CA SER A 58 -3.16 -9.86 4.58
C SER A 58 -3.87 -10.08 5.91
N ARG A 59 -5.19 -10.21 5.85
CA ARG A 59 -6.01 -10.62 7.00
C ARG A 59 -5.71 -12.04 7.49
N ALA A 60 -4.93 -12.82 6.73
CA ALA A 60 -4.46 -14.16 7.12
C ALA A 60 -3.05 -14.17 7.72
N SER A 61 -2.42 -13.01 7.90
CA SER A 61 -1.07 -12.92 8.49
C SER A 61 -1.03 -13.24 9.99
N ASP A 62 0.17 -13.17 10.56
CA ASP A 62 0.40 -12.98 12.00
C ASP A 62 -0.20 -11.66 12.52
N GLU A 63 -0.05 -11.42 13.83
CA GLU A 63 -0.67 -10.27 14.50
C GLU A 63 -0.18 -8.93 13.95
N LEU A 64 1.12 -8.80 13.68
CA LEU A 64 1.72 -7.58 13.15
C LEU A 64 1.29 -7.36 11.70
N GLY A 65 1.45 -8.38 10.84
CA GLY A 65 1.13 -8.28 9.42
C GLY A 65 -0.36 -7.97 9.17
N GLN A 66 -1.27 -8.48 10.02
CA GLN A 66 -2.69 -8.16 9.89
C GLN A 66 -2.98 -6.66 10.06
N GLN A 67 -2.19 -5.92 10.86
CA GLN A 67 -2.37 -4.47 11.05
C GLN A 67 -2.08 -3.69 9.76
N PHE A 68 -1.25 -4.23 8.88
CA PHE A 68 -0.94 -3.65 7.56
C PHE A 68 -1.96 -4.01 6.48
N SER A 69 -2.93 -4.89 6.73
CA SER A 69 -4.00 -5.11 5.75
C SER A 69 -4.84 -3.84 5.59
N ALA A 70 -5.25 -3.49 4.36
CA ALA A 70 -6.05 -2.29 4.11
C ALA A 70 -7.39 -2.24 4.87
N PHE A 71 -7.89 -3.41 5.31
CA PHE A 71 -9.08 -3.54 6.15
C PHE A 71 -8.83 -3.21 7.64
N ARG A 72 -7.59 -2.95 8.04
CA ARG A 72 -7.19 -2.65 9.42
C ARG A 72 -6.33 -1.41 9.54
N LEU A 73 -5.42 -1.16 8.59
CA LEU A 73 -4.55 0.01 8.59
C LEU A 73 -5.41 1.28 8.65
N ARG A 74 -5.22 2.05 9.72
CA ARG A 74 -6.05 3.21 10.02
C ARG A 74 -5.55 4.44 9.28
N VAL A 75 -6.49 5.23 8.77
CA VAL A 75 -6.22 6.54 8.17
C VAL A 75 -7.25 7.54 8.70
N ARG A 76 -6.78 8.72 9.06
CA ARG A 76 -7.61 9.86 9.41
C ARG A 76 -7.66 10.81 8.21
N VAL A 77 -8.87 11.12 7.72
CA VAL A 77 -9.04 12.01 6.57
C VAL A 77 -8.97 13.48 7.01
N SER A 78 -9.78 13.86 7.99
CA SER A 78 -9.76 15.19 8.65
C SER A 78 -9.45 15.08 10.15
N PRO A 79 -8.82 16.11 10.80
CA PRO A 79 -8.56 16.12 12.24
C PRO A 79 -9.83 16.01 13.07
N THR A 80 -10.95 16.47 12.52
CA THR A 80 -12.28 16.45 13.16
C THR A 80 -12.96 15.08 13.08
N GLU A 81 -12.52 14.21 12.17
CA GLU A 81 -13.11 12.90 11.93
C GLU A 81 -12.36 11.79 12.67
N LYS A 82 -13.07 10.73 13.06
CA LYS A 82 -12.44 9.53 13.65
C LYS A 82 -11.65 8.75 12.57
N PRO A 83 -10.53 8.11 12.92
CA PRO A 83 -9.79 7.28 11.97
C PRO A 83 -10.64 6.12 11.45
N THR A 84 -10.70 5.99 10.13
CA THR A 84 -11.28 4.85 9.43
C THR A 84 -10.17 3.96 8.88
N THR A 85 -10.46 3.05 7.95
CA THR A 85 -9.44 2.19 7.33
C THR A 85 -9.11 2.63 5.91
N VAL A 86 -7.92 2.31 5.42
CA VAL A 86 -7.50 2.60 4.04
C VAL A 86 -8.51 2.05 3.03
N GLU A 87 -9.04 0.84 3.24
CA GLU A 87 -10.06 0.26 2.37
C GLU A 87 -11.34 1.11 2.33
N VAL A 88 -11.78 1.68 3.46
CA VAL A 88 -12.97 2.54 3.50
C VAL A 88 -12.74 3.81 2.68
N VAL A 89 -11.62 4.50 2.87
CA VAL A 89 -11.31 5.71 2.09
C VAL A 89 -11.19 5.36 0.61
N TYR A 90 -10.38 4.37 0.25
CA TYR A 90 -10.17 3.97 -1.13
C TYR A 90 -11.47 3.61 -1.88
N GLN A 91 -12.37 2.86 -1.24
CA GLN A 91 -13.62 2.44 -1.89
C GLN A 91 -14.62 3.59 -2.04
N ASN A 92 -14.75 4.47 -1.04
CA ASN A 92 -15.64 5.63 -1.11
C ASN A 92 -15.05 6.78 -1.95
N SER A 93 -13.74 6.77 -2.23
CA SER A 93 -13.13 7.72 -3.16
C SER A 93 -13.42 7.43 -4.63
N LYS A 94 -14.04 6.30 -4.97
CA LYS A 94 -14.33 5.96 -6.37
C LYS A 94 -15.49 6.78 -6.92
N VAL A 95 -15.21 7.56 -7.95
CA VAL A 95 -16.23 8.33 -8.66
C VAL A 95 -16.59 7.63 -9.97
N TRP A 96 -17.88 7.39 -10.18
CA TRP A 96 -18.37 6.60 -11.31
C TRP A 96 -19.12 7.48 -12.30
N ALA A 97 -18.89 7.27 -13.61
CA ALA A 97 -19.40 8.13 -14.67
C ALA A 97 -20.93 8.28 -14.74
N HIS A 98 -21.68 7.30 -14.21
CA HIS A 98 -23.14 7.25 -14.21
C HIS A 98 -23.76 7.72 -12.88
N ALA A 99 -22.94 8.01 -11.86
CA ALA A 99 -23.39 8.33 -10.51
C ALA A 99 -23.49 9.85 -10.22
N ARG A 100 -23.74 10.69 -11.24
CA ARG A 100 -24.02 12.12 -11.00
C ARG A 100 -25.48 12.32 -10.61
N ALA A 101 -25.81 12.01 -9.36
CA ALA A 101 -26.60 12.97 -8.60
C ALA A 101 -25.60 13.86 -7.88
N GLU A 102 -25.73 15.19 -8.02
CA GLU A 102 -24.80 16.21 -7.51
C GLU A 102 -24.70 16.28 -5.97
N SER A 103 -25.07 15.23 -5.23
CA SER A 103 -25.20 15.26 -3.77
C SER A 103 -24.82 13.97 -3.05
N GLU A 104 -24.08 13.04 -3.66
CA GLU A 104 -23.51 11.93 -2.88
C GLU A 104 -22.30 12.42 -2.08
N PHE A 105 -22.56 13.02 -0.92
CA PHE A 105 -21.51 13.35 0.03
C PHE A 105 -20.66 12.11 0.32
N VAL A 106 -19.34 12.26 0.17
CA VAL A 106 -18.41 11.18 0.48
C VAL A 106 -18.52 10.84 1.96
N ASN A 107 -18.91 9.60 2.26
CA ASN A 107 -19.12 9.15 3.64
C ASN A 107 -18.07 8.09 4.02
N TYR A 108 -17.16 8.46 4.92
CA TYR A 108 -16.10 7.59 5.43
C TYR A 108 -16.50 6.76 6.65
N SER A 109 -17.78 6.78 7.04
CA SER A 109 -18.31 5.92 8.10
C SER A 109 -18.62 4.50 7.63
N GLY A 110 -18.76 3.58 8.59
CA GLY A 110 -19.06 2.18 8.34
C GLY A 110 -17.83 1.29 8.20
N SER A 111 -18.05 0.04 7.80
CA SER A 111 -16.99 -0.97 7.72
C SER A 111 -16.33 -1.02 6.34
N ALA A 112 -15.09 -1.50 6.29
CA ALA A 112 -14.37 -1.80 5.05
C ALA A 112 -15.13 -2.81 4.17
N PHE A 113 -15.88 -3.74 4.77
CA PHE A 113 -16.69 -4.71 4.04
C PHE A 113 -17.87 -4.03 3.33
N ASP A 114 -18.58 -3.13 4.03
CA ASP A 114 -19.72 -2.42 3.45
C ASP A 114 -19.28 -1.46 2.35
N ALA A 115 -18.19 -0.73 2.57
CA ALA A 115 -17.61 0.16 1.56
C ALA A 115 -17.25 -0.60 0.27
N LYS A 116 -16.58 -1.76 0.41
CA LYS A 116 -16.25 -2.62 -0.73
C LYS A 116 -17.48 -3.21 -1.40
N LYS A 117 -18.49 -3.64 -0.63
CA LYS A 117 -19.75 -4.16 -1.17
C LYS A 117 -20.46 -3.11 -2.03
N ARG A 118 -20.59 -1.87 -1.55
CA ARG A 118 -21.18 -0.76 -2.31
C ARG A 118 -20.42 -0.48 -3.61
N ALA A 119 -19.09 -0.41 -3.55
CA ALA A 119 -18.27 -0.19 -4.74
C ALA A 119 -18.38 -1.32 -5.77
N ASN A 120 -18.55 -2.57 -5.34
CA ASN A 120 -18.77 -3.70 -6.24
C ASN A 120 -20.15 -3.62 -6.92
N LEU A 121 -21.21 -3.27 -6.18
CA LEU A 121 -22.55 -3.10 -6.75
C LEU A 121 -22.56 -2.06 -7.88
N ARG A 122 -21.98 -0.88 -7.65
CA ARG A 122 -21.85 0.18 -8.68
C ARG A 122 -21.13 -0.31 -9.93
N ARG A 123 -20.10 -1.14 -9.78
CA ARG A 123 -19.39 -1.76 -10.91
C ARG A 123 -20.27 -2.75 -11.66
N GLU A 124 -20.99 -3.61 -10.93
CA GLU A 124 -21.89 -4.63 -11.49
C GLU A 124 -23.06 -4.00 -12.25
N GLU A 125 -23.51 -2.82 -11.84
CA GLU A 125 -24.52 -1.99 -12.54
C GLU A 125 -24.01 -1.32 -13.82
N GLY A 126 -22.85 -1.75 -14.35
CA GLY A 126 -22.25 -1.21 -15.58
C GLY A 126 -21.34 0.00 -15.33
N GLY A 127 -21.00 0.25 -14.07
CA GLY A 127 -20.27 1.42 -13.69
C GLY A 127 -18.84 1.50 -14.20
N LYS A 128 -18.56 2.57 -14.95
CA LYS A 128 -17.20 2.96 -15.33
C LYS A 128 -16.63 3.93 -14.31
N LEU A 129 -15.51 3.54 -13.70
CA LEU A 129 -14.73 4.42 -12.83
C LEU A 129 -14.18 5.56 -13.68
N ARG A 130 -14.34 6.80 -13.22
CA ARG A 130 -13.96 8.03 -13.94
C ARG A 130 -12.66 8.60 -13.37
N ASP A 131 -12.62 8.74 -12.06
CA ASP A 131 -11.54 9.35 -11.26
C ASP A 131 -11.66 8.87 -9.80
N PHE A 132 -10.71 9.27 -8.97
CA PHE A 132 -10.85 9.22 -7.52
C PHE A 132 -11.09 10.61 -6.97
N CYS A 133 -11.90 10.73 -5.92
CA CYS A 133 -12.12 11.97 -5.18
C CYS A 133 -11.97 11.73 -3.67
N VAL A 134 -11.22 12.59 -2.99
CA VAL A 134 -11.17 12.64 -1.51
C VAL A 134 -11.79 13.96 -1.08
N CYS A 135 -12.77 13.89 -0.18
CA CYS A 135 -13.39 15.07 0.40
C CYS A 135 -12.79 15.32 1.79
N VAL A 136 -12.30 16.52 2.04
CA VAL A 136 -11.71 16.93 3.31
C VAL A 136 -12.32 18.25 3.72
N ASP A 137 -13.04 18.27 4.85
CA ASP A 137 -13.67 19.47 5.39
C ASP A 137 -14.50 20.24 4.33
N GLY A 138 -15.19 19.51 3.44
CA GLY A 138 -16.02 20.07 2.37
C GLY A 138 -15.28 20.45 1.08
N ARG A 139 -13.95 20.28 1.02
CA ARG A 139 -13.14 20.48 -0.19
C ARG A 139 -12.91 19.15 -0.90
N GLU A 140 -13.08 19.14 -2.21
CA GLU A 140 -12.84 17.97 -3.07
C GLU A 140 -11.44 18.03 -3.68
N PHE A 141 -10.75 16.88 -3.66
CA PHE A 141 -9.47 16.67 -4.32
C PHE A 141 -9.61 15.50 -5.28
N HIS A 142 -9.24 15.69 -6.55
CA HIS A 142 -9.42 14.72 -7.62
C HIS A 142 -8.09 14.10 -8.04
N PHE A 143 -8.11 12.80 -8.32
CA PHE A 143 -6.91 12.04 -8.67
C PHE A 143 -7.17 11.16 -9.89
N ASP A 144 -6.16 11.10 -10.76
CA ASP A 144 -6.20 10.34 -12.00
C ASP A 144 -6.24 8.82 -11.77
N LEU A 145 -6.77 8.11 -12.78
CA LEU A 145 -6.81 6.65 -12.79
C LEU A 145 -5.49 6.00 -13.21
N GLU A 146 -4.60 6.76 -13.85
CA GLU A 146 -3.30 6.30 -14.30
C GLU A 146 -2.20 7.07 -13.57
N PRO A 147 -1.12 6.40 -13.13
CA PRO A 147 -0.90 4.94 -13.16
C PRO A 147 -1.89 4.16 -12.28
N LYS A 148 -2.34 2.98 -12.73
CA LYS A 148 -3.48 2.21 -12.14
C LYS A 148 -3.42 1.94 -10.65
N ASP A 149 -2.23 1.87 -10.07
CA ASP A 149 -2.00 1.61 -8.65
C ASP A 149 -1.62 2.86 -7.85
N ALA A 150 -1.32 3.97 -8.52
CA ALA A 150 -0.73 5.15 -7.90
C ALA A 150 -1.60 5.70 -6.77
N PHE A 151 -2.90 5.94 -7.01
CA PHE A 151 -3.79 6.50 -5.97
C PHE A 151 -3.87 5.60 -4.73
N TYR A 152 -3.95 4.29 -4.93
CA TYR A 152 -4.02 3.34 -3.82
C TYR A 152 -2.72 3.30 -3.03
N ASN A 153 -1.57 3.20 -3.71
CA ASN A 153 -0.26 3.15 -3.06
C ASN A 153 0.01 4.47 -2.31
N TRP A 154 -0.29 5.62 -2.93
CA TRP A 154 -0.20 6.94 -2.30
C TRP A 154 -1.02 7.02 -1.02
N LEU A 155 -2.32 6.68 -1.08
CA LEU A 155 -3.20 6.71 0.10
C LEU A 155 -2.69 5.78 1.21
N TYR A 156 -2.20 4.61 0.83
CA TYR A 156 -1.65 3.64 1.77
C TYR A 156 -0.38 4.19 2.47
N ILE A 157 0.53 4.83 1.72
CA ILE A 157 1.74 5.45 2.26
C ILE A 157 1.39 6.65 3.14
N LYS A 158 0.44 7.51 2.73
CA LYS A 158 -0.09 8.59 3.59
C LYS A 158 -0.58 8.04 4.92
N ALA A 159 -1.32 6.93 4.91
CA ALA A 159 -1.76 6.28 6.14
C ALA A 159 -0.56 5.85 7.01
N LEU A 160 0.45 5.19 6.46
CA LEU A 160 1.65 4.78 7.21
C LEU A 160 2.40 5.95 7.85
N ARG A 161 2.32 7.15 7.25
CA ARG A 161 3.02 8.35 7.72
C ARG A 161 2.23 9.14 8.77
N GLN A 162 1.02 8.71 9.10
CA GLN A 162 0.24 9.34 10.14
C GLN A 162 0.71 8.97 11.54
N LYS A 163 0.64 9.94 12.45
CA LYS A 163 1.22 9.83 13.79
C LYS A 163 0.71 8.64 14.60
N HIS A 164 -0.58 8.33 14.50
CA HIS A 164 -1.17 7.17 15.19
C HIS A 164 -0.67 5.82 14.68
N ASN A 165 0.00 5.76 13.52
CA ASN A 165 0.60 4.55 12.97
C ASN A 165 2.11 4.44 13.24
N GLU A 166 2.76 5.43 13.86
CA GLU A 166 4.22 5.40 14.11
C GLU A 166 4.68 4.17 14.88
N ARG A 167 3.96 3.79 15.95
CA ARG A 167 4.31 2.60 16.74
C ARG A 167 4.21 1.33 15.90
N LEU A 168 3.22 1.26 15.01
CA LEU A 168 3.04 0.13 14.10
C LEU A 168 4.19 0.06 13.09
N VAL A 169 4.56 1.20 12.50
CA VAL A 169 5.68 1.33 11.55
C VAL A 169 7.01 1.00 12.25
N ALA A 170 7.25 1.51 13.45
CA ALA A 170 8.45 1.20 14.23
C ALA A 170 8.56 -0.30 14.56
N ALA A 171 7.44 -0.98 14.84
CA ALA A 171 7.42 -2.42 15.06
C ALA A 171 7.78 -3.21 13.79
N LEU A 172 7.31 -2.77 12.62
CA LEU A 172 7.71 -3.32 11.32
C LEU A 172 9.20 -3.15 11.07
N GLU A 173 9.73 -1.95 11.27
CA GLU A 173 11.16 -1.66 11.07
C GLU A 173 12.03 -2.47 12.02
N SER A 174 11.64 -2.57 13.30
CA SER A 174 12.35 -3.38 14.29
C SER A 174 12.43 -4.85 13.85
N ARG A 175 11.33 -5.42 13.36
CA ARG A 175 11.31 -6.79 12.81
C ARG A 175 12.23 -6.92 11.60
N ILE A 176 12.18 -5.98 10.66
CA ILE A 176 13.06 -5.99 9.48
C ILE A 176 14.52 -5.94 9.91
N CYS A 177 14.88 -5.01 10.80
CA CYS A 177 16.23 -4.85 11.32
C CYS A 177 16.73 -6.14 12.01
N GLN A 178 15.87 -6.78 12.82
CA GLN A 178 16.18 -8.04 13.48
C GLN A 178 16.49 -9.17 12.47
N GLU A 179 15.61 -9.38 11.49
CA GLU A 179 15.78 -10.42 10.46
C GLU A 179 17.01 -10.17 9.58
N CYS A 180 17.27 -8.89 9.27
CA CYS A 180 18.41 -8.47 8.45
C CYS A 180 19.72 -8.33 9.25
N ARG A 181 19.66 -8.45 10.58
CA ARG A 181 20.79 -8.27 11.52
C ARG A 181 21.48 -6.90 11.37
N VAL A 182 20.68 -5.85 11.27
CA VAL A 182 21.12 -4.45 11.23
C VAL A 182 20.50 -3.67 12.37
N SER A 183 21.09 -2.53 12.75
CA SER A 183 20.51 -1.67 13.80
C SER A 183 19.55 -0.61 13.25
N ASP A 184 19.62 -0.31 11.95
CA ASP A 184 18.85 0.73 11.28
C ASP A 184 18.57 0.34 9.83
N LEU A 185 17.40 0.70 9.30
CA LEU A 185 17.01 0.38 7.93
C LEU A 185 18.00 0.89 6.87
N ARG A 186 18.65 2.03 7.09
CA ARG A 186 19.63 2.61 6.14
C ARG A 186 20.84 1.72 5.95
N GLN A 187 21.19 0.89 6.93
CA GLN A 187 22.29 -0.08 6.78
C GLN A 187 21.99 -1.14 5.73
N ILE A 188 20.70 -1.44 5.48
CA ILE A 188 20.29 -2.40 4.44
C ILE A 188 20.72 -1.91 3.06
N ALA A 189 20.76 -0.60 2.83
CA ALA A 189 21.22 -0.03 1.55
C ALA A 189 22.67 -0.45 1.21
N HIS A 190 23.52 -0.64 2.23
CA HIS A 190 24.92 -1.05 2.06
C HIS A 190 25.08 -2.56 1.86
N LEU A 191 24.07 -3.37 2.19
CA LEU A 191 24.10 -4.82 2.01
C LEU A 191 23.78 -5.25 0.57
N GLY A 192 23.26 -4.33 -0.24
CA GLY A 192 22.98 -4.54 -1.66
C GLY A 192 21.98 -5.68 -1.91
N GLU A 193 22.17 -6.40 -3.03
CA GLU A 193 21.23 -7.44 -3.47
C GLU A 193 21.17 -8.67 -2.54
N ASN A 194 22.11 -8.79 -1.60
CA ASN A 194 22.19 -9.89 -0.64
C ASN A 194 21.21 -9.73 0.54
N CYS A 195 20.60 -8.55 0.71
CA CYS A 195 19.65 -8.29 1.76
C CYS A 195 18.47 -7.48 1.24
N ARG A 196 17.40 -8.18 0.85
CA ARG A 196 16.15 -7.59 0.36
C ARG A 196 14.98 -8.06 1.21
N ILE A 197 13.96 -7.22 1.29
CA ILE A 197 12.74 -7.47 2.05
C ILE A 197 11.61 -7.75 1.06
N GLY A 198 10.88 -8.84 1.28
CA GLY A 198 9.71 -9.23 0.51
C GLY A 198 8.43 -9.01 1.30
N PHE A 199 7.39 -8.52 0.63
CA PHE A 199 6.03 -8.43 1.17
C PHE A 199 5.06 -9.19 0.28
N THR A 200 4.08 -9.84 0.88
CA THR A 200 3.07 -10.57 0.11
C THR A 200 1.68 -10.48 0.74
N ASP A 201 0.68 -10.61 -0.12
CA ASP A 201 -0.72 -10.79 0.26
C ASP A 201 -1.22 -12.07 -0.41
N VAL A 202 -1.49 -13.10 0.40
CA VAL A 202 -1.90 -14.43 -0.10
C VAL A 202 -3.21 -14.39 -0.90
N PHE A 203 -4.04 -13.37 -0.68
CA PHE A 203 -5.30 -13.17 -1.39
C PHE A 203 -5.16 -12.39 -2.69
N PHE A 204 -4.05 -11.66 -2.88
CA PHE A 204 -3.80 -10.93 -4.11
C PHE A 204 -3.41 -11.88 -5.24
N ASN A 205 -4.23 -11.97 -6.28
CA ASN A 205 -3.94 -12.80 -7.45
C ASN A 205 -4.14 -12.00 -8.74
N PRO A 206 -3.06 -11.54 -9.40
CA PRO A 206 -3.17 -10.76 -10.62
C PRO A 206 -3.73 -11.57 -11.81
N GLN A 207 -3.69 -12.91 -11.76
CA GLN A 207 -4.23 -13.77 -12.82
C GLN A 207 -5.76 -13.88 -12.77
N LYS A 208 -6.42 -13.52 -11.65
CA LYS A 208 -7.87 -13.65 -11.47
C LYS A 208 -8.68 -12.40 -11.86
N GLY A 209 -8.06 -11.44 -12.54
CA GLY A 209 -8.74 -10.27 -13.11
C GLY A 209 -7.87 -9.02 -13.08
N LYS A 210 -8.45 -7.86 -13.41
CA LYS A 210 -7.80 -6.54 -13.36
C LYS A 210 -7.67 -6.03 -11.91
N GLN A 211 -7.09 -6.82 -11.01
CA GLN A 211 -6.79 -6.37 -9.65
C GLN A 211 -5.39 -5.75 -9.66
N TYR A 212 -5.34 -4.43 -9.82
CA TYR A 212 -4.09 -3.70 -9.77
C TYR A 212 -3.64 -3.47 -8.32
N ASN A 213 -4.57 -3.16 -7.41
CA ASN A 213 -4.23 -2.69 -6.06
C ASN A 213 -3.88 -3.82 -5.08
N CYS A 214 -2.76 -3.65 -4.39
CA CYS A 214 -2.19 -4.61 -3.47
C CYS A 214 -1.46 -3.90 -2.33
N GLN A 215 -1.86 -4.13 -1.06
CA GLN A 215 -1.17 -3.53 0.07
C GLN A 215 0.30 -3.95 0.17
N ALA A 216 0.64 -5.17 -0.27
CA ALA A 216 2.01 -5.67 -0.17
C ALA A 216 2.96 -4.90 -1.11
N ARG A 217 2.46 -4.48 -2.27
CA ARG A 217 3.22 -3.60 -3.17
C ARG A 217 3.45 -2.22 -2.57
N ALA A 218 2.38 -1.60 -2.05
CA ALA A 218 2.47 -0.29 -1.43
C ALA A 218 3.46 -0.28 -0.23
N LEU A 219 3.45 -1.34 0.59
CA LEU A 219 4.37 -1.47 1.71
C LEU A 219 5.83 -1.74 1.25
N ALA A 220 6.03 -2.56 0.21
CA ALA A 220 7.36 -2.77 -0.37
C ALA A 220 7.95 -1.47 -0.92
N GLN A 221 7.12 -0.66 -1.58
CA GLN A 221 7.51 0.66 -2.08
C GLN A 221 7.84 1.61 -0.93
N TYR A 222 6.99 1.69 0.10
CA TYR A 222 7.25 2.47 1.31
C TYR A 222 8.60 2.13 1.95
N ILE A 223 8.86 0.85 2.20
CA ILE A 223 10.11 0.40 2.83
C ILE A 223 11.31 0.66 1.93
N SER A 224 11.16 0.53 0.61
CA SER A 224 12.23 0.92 -0.32
C SER A 224 12.55 2.41 -0.23
N LEU A 225 11.53 3.27 -0.17
CA LEU A 225 11.74 4.70 0.03
C LEU A 225 12.41 4.99 1.38
N ARG A 226 12.01 4.30 2.45
CA ARG A 226 12.64 4.42 3.78
C ARG A 226 14.11 4.01 3.80
N ILE A 227 14.49 3.01 3.01
CA ILE A 227 15.87 2.50 2.95
C ILE A 227 16.73 3.38 2.03
N TYR A 228 16.24 3.71 0.84
CA TYR A 228 17.07 4.24 -0.25
C TYR A 228 16.85 5.73 -0.52
N HIS A 229 15.69 6.29 -0.17
CA HIS A 229 15.29 7.67 -0.50
C HIS A 229 14.53 8.37 0.64
N PRO A 230 15.05 8.38 1.89
CA PRO A 230 14.31 8.87 3.05
C PRO A 230 13.96 10.36 2.95
N GLU A 231 14.86 11.18 2.40
CA GLU A 231 14.63 12.62 2.21
C GLU A 231 13.48 12.89 1.23
N GLN A 232 13.46 12.14 0.11
CA GLN A 232 12.40 12.27 -0.87
C GLN A 232 11.06 11.75 -0.33
N LEU A 233 11.08 10.68 0.49
CA LEU A 233 9.90 10.24 1.20
C LEU A 233 9.36 11.33 2.11
N ASP A 234 10.21 11.95 2.93
CA ASP A 234 9.81 13.00 3.87
C ASP A 234 9.27 14.24 3.14
N ARG A 235 9.83 14.56 1.96
CA ARG A 235 9.35 15.67 1.10
C ARG A 235 7.96 15.42 0.51
N ILE A 236 7.67 14.19 0.08
CA ILE A 236 6.39 13.84 -0.57
C ILE A 236 5.32 13.47 0.48
N PHE A 237 5.75 12.80 1.55
CA PHE A 237 4.94 12.30 2.65
C PHE A 237 5.59 12.70 3.99
N PRO A 238 5.35 13.93 4.46
CA PRO A 238 5.88 14.40 5.74
C PRO A 238 5.62 13.41 6.89
N PRO A 239 6.54 13.27 7.84
CA PRO A 239 6.30 12.40 9.00
C PRO A 239 5.29 13.05 9.94
N HIS A 240 4.69 12.24 10.82
CA HIS A 240 3.81 12.70 11.89
C HIS A 240 2.54 13.41 11.41
N GLU A 241 2.04 13.10 10.20
CA GLU A 241 0.79 13.69 9.70
C GLU A 241 -0.38 13.34 10.63
N GLU A 242 -1.13 14.33 11.10
CA GLU A 242 -2.29 14.07 11.98
C GLU A 242 -3.51 13.57 11.19
N SER A 243 -3.60 13.94 9.90
CA SER A 243 -4.66 13.53 8.97
C SER A 243 -4.22 13.75 7.52
N LEU A 244 -5.03 13.36 6.53
CA LEU A 244 -4.75 13.69 5.12
C LEU A 244 -4.71 15.23 4.93
N SER A 245 -5.61 15.97 5.58
CA SER A 245 -5.68 17.44 5.51
C SER A 245 -4.43 18.17 6.01
N ALA A 246 -3.61 17.53 6.84
CA ALA A 246 -2.46 18.19 7.48
C ALA A 246 -1.32 18.47 6.48
N ALA A 247 -1.42 17.93 5.26
CA ALA A 247 -0.35 17.89 4.28
C ALA A 247 -0.30 19.07 3.29
N GLY A 248 -1.13 20.11 3.46
CA GLY A 248 -1.32 21.10 2.40
C GLY A 248 -2.17 20.54 1.26
N ASP A 249 -1.74 20.72 0.01
CA ASP A 249 -2.45 20.26 -1.18
C ASP A 249 -2.25 18.76 -1.45
N LEU A 250 -3.32 17.96 -1.33
CA LEU A 250 -3.30 16.52 -1.58
C LEU A 250 -2.97 16.18 -3.04
N GLU A 251 -3.44 16.97 -3.99
CA GLU A 251 -3.19 16.77 -5.42
C GLU A 251 -1.71 17.02 -5.71
N GLU A 252 -1.11 18.03 -5.08
CA GLU A 252 0.33 18.30 -5.22
C GLU A 252 1.18 17.14 -4.65
N SER A 253 0.84 16.63 -3.46
CA SER A 253 1.52 15.45 -2.88
C SER A 253 1.39 14.22 -3.79
N PHE A 254 0.20 13.99 -4.36
CA PHE A 254 -0.03 12.91 -5.29
C PHE A 254 0.76 13.06 -6.58
N ARG A 255 0.77 14.26 -7.19
CA ARG A 255 1.55 14.56 -8.40
C ARG A 255 3.04 14.31 -8.17
N LYS A 256 3.62 14.83 -7.08
CA LYS A 256 5.03 14.59 -6.72
C LYS A 256 5.32 13.10 -6.53
N TYR A 257 4.39 12.34 -5.95
CA TYR A 257 4.51 10.89 -5.82
C TYR A 257 4.51 10.20 -7.19
N VAL A 258 3.60 10.56 -8.10
CA VAL A 258 3.53 9.98 -9.45
C VAL A 258 4.81 10.27 -10.23
N GLU A 259 5.25 11.52 -10.26
CA GLU A 259 6.50 11.95 -10.90
C GLU A 259 7.70 11.15 -10.36
N PHE A 260 7.82 11.03 -9.03
CA PHE A 260 8.97 10.37 -8.43
C PHE A 260 8.96 8.83 -8.56
N VAL A 261 7.80 8.20 -8.64
CA VAL A 261 7.69 6.73 -8.59
C VAL A 261 7.46 6.10 -9.96
N HIS A 262 6.75 6.79 -10.84
CA HIS A 262 6.24 6.24 -12.09
C HIS A 262 6.81 6.90 -13.34
N GLU A 263 7.27 8.14 -13.27
CA GLU A 263 7.91 8.81 -14.40
C GLU A 263 9.42 8.54 -14.38
N GLN A 264 9.92 7.91 -15.44
CA GLN A 264 11.36 7.76 -15.60
C GLN A 264 11.96 9.13 -15.92
N SER A 265 13.00 9.52 -15.18
CA SER A 265 13.85 10.63 -15.59
C SER A 265 14.32 10.37 -17.03
N PRO A 266 14.12 11.29 -17.98
CA PRO A 266 14.51 11.11 -19.38
C PRO A 266 15.99 10.76 -19.53
N ASP A 267 16.82 11.23 -18.59
CA ASP A 267 18.22 10.89 -18.46
C ASP A 267 18.43 10.21 -17.12
N GLY A 268 19.10 9.06 -17.10
CA GLY A 268 19.38 8.24 -15.92
C GLY A 268 20.29 8.89 -14.85
N SER A 269 20.34 10.22 -14.79
CA SER A 269 20.97 11.01 -13.72
C SER A 269 19.92 11.41 -12.69
N LEU A 270 20.00 10.80 -11.51
CA LEU A 270 19.54 11.43 -10.27
C LEU A 270 20.47 12.62 -9.97
N ASP A 271 20.38 13.68 -10.78
CA ASP A 271 21.05 14.94 -10.48
C ASP A 271 19.99 16.01 -10.23
N LEU A 272 20.04 16.52 -9.00
CA LEU A 272 19.66 17.87 -8.60
C LEU A 272 18.17 18.22 -8.66
N LEU A 273 17.44 17.74 -7.66
CA LEU A 273 16.47 18.61 -6.97
C LEU A 273 16.90 18.74 -5.50
N LEU A 274 18.00 19.48 -5.30
CA LEU A 274 18.31 20.14 -4.01
C LEU A 274 17.12 20.97 -3.54
#